data_AF-A0A6A6YRY1-F1
#
_entry.id   AF-A0A6A6YRY1-F1
#
_cell.length_a   1.000
_cell.length_b   1.000
_cell.length_c   1.000
_cell.angle_alpha   90.00
_cell.angle_beta   90.00
_cell.angle_gamma   90.00
#
_symmetry.space_group_name_H-M   'P 1'
#
loop_
_entity.id
_entity.type
_entity.pdbx_description
1 polymer ?
#
loop_
_entity_poly.entity_id
_entity_poly.type
_entity_poly.pdbx_seq_one_letter_code
_entity_poly.pdbx_strand_id
1 'polypeptide(L)'
;MMLMQSLGFESSGSAGPYAAAQAGRFEYMLKLMDAQLAKNDWLAGDEFAAADIMTVFTFTTMRPFYPSDLTSYEGILGYLGQAVQREGHKRSRAKADPKLELMVDGEPPRSIWERL
;
A
#
# COMPACT_ATOMS: atom_id res chain seq x y z
N MET A 1 -16.98 -16.33 8.18
CA MET A 1 -17.86 -15.41 7.41
C MET A 1 -18.38 -14.23 8.24
N MET A 2 -18.88 -14.41 9.47
CA MET A 2 -19.45 -13.30 10.28
C MET A 2 -18.43 -12.24 10.77
N LEU A 3 -17.16 -12.62 10.96
CA LEU A 3 -16.09 -11.70 11.41
C LEU A 3 -15.61 -10.73 10.30
N MET A 4 -15.82 -11.08 9.02
CA MET A 4 -15.37 -10.29 7.86
C MET A 4 -16.31 -9.12 7.56
N GLN A 5 -17.61 -9.28 7.81
CA GLN A 5 -18.61 -8.22 7.68
C GLN A 5 -18.43 -7.12 8.74
N SER A 6 -18.03 -7.47 9.96
CA SER A 6 -17.81 -6.49 11.03
C SER A 6 -16.53 -5.65 10.85
N LEU A 7 -15.56 -6.15 10.09
CA LEU A 7 -14.30 -5.46 9.80
C LEU A 7 -14.31 -4.73 8.45
N GLY A 8 -15.44 -4.74 7.73
CA GLY A 8 -15.62 -4.02 6.46
C GLY A 8 -14.75 -4.54 5.32
N PHE A 9 -14.32 -5.80 5.37
CA PHE A 9 -13.30 -6.34 4.49
C PHE A 9 -13.84 -7.16 3.29
N GLU A 10 -15.09 -7.65 3.32
CA GLU A 10 -15.72 -8.25 2.15
C GLU A 10 -16.69 -7.30 1.44
N SER A 11 -16.65 -7.31 0.10
CA SER A 11 -17.61 -6.63 -0.78
C SER A 11 -18.90 -7.43 -1.04
N SER A 12 -19.21 -8.45 -0.23
CA SER A 12 -20.38 -9.29 -0.47
C SER A 12 -21.65 -8.68 0.13
N GLY A 13 -22.32 -7.87 -0.68
CA GLY A 13 -23.62 -7.26 -0.39
C GLY A 13 -23.61 -5.84 -0.93
N SER A 14 -24.43 -5.57 -1.96
CA SER A 14 -24.48 -4.31 -2.72
C SER A 14 -23.87 -3.15 -1.95
N ALA A 15 -22.66 -2.72 -2.35
CA ALA A 15 -21.86 -1.75 -1.61
C ALA A 15 -22.78 -0.59 -1.18
N GLY A 16 -23.11 -0.56 0.11
CA GLY A 16 -23.92 0.51 0.64
C GLY A 16 -23.24 1.84 0.32
N PRO A 17 -23.98 2.96 0.27
CA PRO A 17 -23.41 4.26 -0.09
C PRO A 17 -22.14 4.62 0.71
N TYR A 18 -22.00 4.11 1.93
CA TYR A 18 -20.79 4.24 2.74
C TYR A 18 -19.56 3.51 2.15
N ALA A 19 -19.69 2.26 1.72
CA ALA A 19 -18.59 1.49 1.15
C ALA A 19 -18.08 2.11 -0.17
N ALA A 20 -19.02 2.58 -1.02
CA ALA A 20 -18.68 3.29 -2.25
C ALA A 20 -17.95 4.62 -1.96
N ALA A 21 -18.41 5.39 -0.96
CA ALA A 21 -17.75 6.63 -0.56
C ALA A 21 -16.32 6.38 -0.02
N GLN A 22 -16.11 5.31 0.74
CA GLN A 22 -14.79 4.95 1.25
C GLN A 22 -13.83 4.52 0.13
N ALA A 23 -14.31 3.73 -0.84
CA ALA A 23 -13.52 3.34 -2.00
C ALA A 23 -13.12 4.57 -2.84
N GLY A 24 -14.07 5.47 -3.13
CA GLY A 24 -13.79 6.70 -3.87
C GLY A 24 -12.81 7.63 -3.13
N ARG A 25 -12.92 7.71 -1.79
CA ARG A 25 -11.96 8.44 -0.97
C ARG A 25 -10.57 7.82 -1.03
N PHE A 26 -10.46 6.51 -0.96
CA PHE A 26 -9.18 5.81 -1.06
C PHE A 26 -8.50 6.06 -2.40
N GLU A 27 -9.23 5.89 -3.51
CA GLU A 27 -8.72 6.17 -4.86
C GLU A 27 -8.25 7.63 -5.01
N TYR A 28 -9.03 8.59 -4.48
CA TYR A 28 -8.63 10.00 -4.49
C TYR A 28 -7.33 10.24 -3.71
N MET A 29 -7.16 9.60 -2.55
CA MET A 29 -5.92 9.72 -1.76
C MET A 29 -4.72 9.12 -2.48
N LEU A 30 -4.88 7.99 -3.17
CA LEU A 30 -3.83 7.41 -4.01
C LEU A 30 -3.40 8.38 -5.11
N LYS A 31 -4.37 9.00 -5.81
CA LYS A 31 -4.08 10.02 -6.84
C LYS A 31 -3.30 11.22 -6.30
N LEU A 32 -3.63 11.68 -5.10
CA LEU A 32 -2.89 12.78 -4.46
C LEU A 32 -1.46 12.38 -4.10
N MET A 33 -1.28 11.20 -3.52
CA MET A 33 0.05 10.71 -3.14
C MET A 33 0.92 10.45 -4.37
N ASP A 34 0.35 9.86 -5.42
CA ASP A 34 1.04 9.64 -6.68
C ASP A 34 1.47 10.94 -7.34
N ALA A 35 0.58 11.94 -7.41
CA ALA A 35 0.93 13.25 -7.95
C ALA A 35 2.01 13.99 -7.14
N GLN A 36 2.08 13.74 -5.82
CA GLN A 36 3.14 14.27 -4.96
C GLN A 36 4.47 13.57 -5.22
N LEU A 37 4.47 12.24 -5.31
CA LEU A 37 5.67 11.42 -5.54
C LEU A 37 6.15 11.46 -7.00
N ALA A 38 5.30 11.86 -7.94
CA ALA A 38 5.70 12.16 -9.31
C ALA A 38 6.55 13.46 -9.41
N LYS A 39 6.53 14.30 -8.36
CA LYS A 39 7.21 15.61 -8.34
C LYS A 39 8.40 15.67 -7.38
N ASN A 40 8.48 14.75 -6.43
CA ASN A 40 9.47 14.76 -5.36
C ASN A 40 10.00 13.35 -5.13
N ASP A 41 11.24 13.24 -4.67
CA ASP A 41 11.83 11.94 -4.36
C ASP A 41 11.13 11.25 -3.17
N TRP A 42 10.62 12.02 -2.21
CA TRP A 42 9.98 11.51 -0.99
C TRP A 42 8.68 12.25 -0.69
N LEU A 43 7.89 11.72 0.25
CA LEU A 43 6.57 12.26 0.57
C LEU A 43 6.63 13.72 1.04
N ALA A 44 7.69 14.09 1.75
CA ALA A 44 7.90 15.42 2.31
C ALA A 44 8.75 16.36 1.43
N GLY A 45 9.09 15.96 0.21
CA GLY A 45 10.01 16.70 -0.68
C GLY A 45 11.19 15.84 -1.09
N ASP A 46 12.36 16.45 -1.30
CA ASP A 46 13.53 15.74 -1.82
C ASP A 46 14.35 15.00 -0.74
N GLU A 47 14.01 15.19 0.54
CA GLU A 47 14.70 14.55 1.66
C GLU A 47 13.87 13.42 2.29
N PHE A 48 14.52 12.27 2.49
CA PHE A 48 13.90 11.12 3.16
C PHE A 48 13.58 11.44 4.62
N ALA A 49 12.34 11.19 5.03
CA ALA A 49 11.84 11.56 6.34
C ALA A 49 11.05 10.43 7.03
N ALA A 50 10.60 10.71 8.26
CA ALA A 50 9.76 9.80 9.02
C ALA A 50 8.46 9.42 8.28
N ALA A 51 7.93 10.33 7.46
CA ALA A 51 6.75 10.09 6.64
C ALA A 51 6.92 8.87 5.73
N ASP A 52 8.09 8.72 5.11
CA ASP A 52 8.39 7.61 4.20
C ASP A 52 8.51 6.29 4.96
N ILE A 53 9.21 6.31 6.11
CA ILE A 53 9.34 5.13 6.99
C ILE A 53 7.96 4.59 7.39
N MET A 54 7.04 5.47 7.77
CA MET A 54 5.69 5.09 8.17
C MET A 54 4.87 4.57 6.98
N THR A 55 5.06 5.16 5.80
CA THR A 55 4.18 4.94 4.64
C THR A 55 4.58 3.73 3.79
N VAL A 56 5.88 3.39 3.72
CA VAL A 56 6.34 2.18 3.00
C VAL A 56 5.62 0.93 3.49
N PHE A 57 5.35 0.82 4.80
CA PHE A 57 4.62 -0.32 5.36
C PHE A 57 3.21 -0.46 4.75
N THR A 58 2.48 0.64 4.60
CA THR A 58 1.12 0.68 4.03
C THR A 58 1.10 0.17 2.59
N PHE A 59 2.11 0.52 1.79
CA PHE A 59 2.19 0.11 0.39
C PHE A 59 2.96 -1.19 0.16
N THR A 60 3.37 -1.89 1.22
CA THR A 60 4.04 -3.20 1.09
C THR A 60 3.31 -4.24 1.93
N THR A 61 3.55 -4.23 3.23
CA THR A 61 3.10 -5.28 4.16
C THR A 61 1.59 -5.28 4.37
N MET A 62 0.92 -4.13 4.21
CA MET A 62 -0.55 -4.06 4.31
C MET A 62 -1.28 -4.49 3.03
N ARG A 63 -0.60 -4.58 1.88
CA ARG A 63 -1.26 -4.89 0.60
C ARG A 63 -1.92 -6.29 0.53
N PRO A 64 -1.41 -7.35 1.16
CA PRO A 64 -2.14 -8.61 1.24
C PRO A 64 -3.40 -8.51 2.10
N PHE A 65 -3.43 -7.59 3.06
CA PHE A 65 -4.62 -7.32 3.84
C PHE A 65 -5.62 -6.53 3.03
N TYR A 66 -5.24 -5.54 2.24
CA TYR A 66 -6.12 -4.77 1.35
C TYR A 66 -5.49 -4.67 -0.06
N PRO A 67 -5.82 -5.60 -0.99
CA PRO A 67 -5.15 -5.72 -2.28
C PRO A 67 -5.48 -4.59 -3.26
N SER A 68 -4.86 -3.43 -3.06
CA SER A 68 -4.98 -2.29 -3.99
C SER A 68 -4.10 -2.50 -5.23
N ASP A 69 -4.70 -2.29 -6.40
CA ASP A 69 -3.99 -2.17 -7.67
C ASP A 69 -3.29 -0.81 -7.74
N LEU A 70 -1.97 -0.84 -7.96
CA LEU A 70 -1.12 0.34 -8.07
C LEU A 70 -0.55 0.55 -9.49
N THR A 71 -0.94 -0.27 -10.47
CA THR A 71 -0.35 -0.28 -11.82
C THR A 71 -0.43 1.07 -12.55
N SER A 72 -1.43 1.90 -12.23
CA SER A 72 -1.59 3.25 -12.82
C SER A 72 -0.90 4.38 -12.05
N TYR A 73 -0.22 4.10 -10.93
CA TYR A 73 0.37 5.10 -10.04
C TYR A 73 1.91 5.04 -10.09
N GLU A 74 2.48 5.53 -11.19
CA GLU A 74 3.92 5.46 -11.48
C GLU A 74 4.80 6.17 -10.44
N GLY A 75 4.32 7.28 -9.86
CA GLY A 75 5.04 8.01 -8.80
C GLY A 75 5.15 7.17 -7.53
N ILE A 76 4.07 6.49 -7.15
CA ILE A 76 4.09 5.52 -6.03
C ILE A 76 5.06 4.37 -6.34
N LEU A 77 5.01 3.79 -7.54
CA LEU A 77 5.88 2.67 -7.91
C LEU A 77 7.37 3.08 -7.90
N GLY A 78 7.71 4.25 -8.43
CA GLY A 78 9.06 4.81 -8.36
C GLY A 78 9.53 5.02 -6.92
N TYR A 79 8.68 5.61 -6.09
CA TYR A 79 8.92 5.78 -4.65
C TYR A 79 9.18 4.45 -3.92
N LEU A 80 8.38 3.41 -4.17
CA LEU A 80 8.59 2.10 -3.56
C LEU A 80 9.90 1.47 -4.03
N GLY A 81 10.17 1.56 -5.33
CA GLY A 81 11.41 1.06 -5.94
C GLY A 81 12.65 1.64 -5.27
N GLN A 82 12.69 2.95 -5.00
CA GLN A 82 13.83 3.55 -4.29
C GLN A 82 13.84 3.22 -2.79
N ALA A 83 12.68 3.25 -2.13
CA ALA A 83 12.59 3.12 -0.67
C ALA A 83 13.13 1.76 -0.20
N VAL A 84 12.79 0.70 -0.93
CA VAL A 84 13.18 -0.67 -0.57
C VAL A 84 14.65 -0.98 -0.81
N GLN A 85 15.34 -0.17 -1.63
CA GLN A 85 16.77 -0.29 -1.91
C GLN A 85 17.65 0.35 -0.82
N ARG A 86 17.07 1.16 0.07
CA ARG A 86 17.80 1.78 1.17
C ARG A 86 18.34 0.71 2.13
N GLU A 87 19.59 0.89 2.55
CA GLU A 87 20.25 -0.06 3.47
C GLU A 87 19.49 -0.24 4.80
N GLY A 88 18.86 0.83 5.30
CA GLY A 88 17.99 0.74 6.49
C GLY A 88 16.81 -0.22 6.30
N HIS A 89 16.15 -0.16 5.13
CA HIS A 89 15.04 -1.04 4.81
C HIS A 89 15.51 -2.50 4.68
N LYS A 90 16.59 -2.75 3.92
CA LYS A 90 17.18 -4.09 3.75
C LYS A 90 17.55 -4.73 5.10
N ARG A 91 18.21 -3.98 5.99
CA ARG A 91 18.59 -4.44 7.34
C ARG A 91 17.39 -4.70 8.23
N SER A 92 16.36 -3.86 8.16
CA SER A 92 15.12 -4.06 8.91
C SER A 92 14.43 -5.35 8.48
N ARG A 93 14.26 -5.54 7.17
CA ARG A 93 13.62 -6.73 6.59
C ARG A 93 14.39 -8.01 6.87
N ALA A 94 15.72 -7.98 6.82
CA ALA A 94 16.54 -9.14 7.16
C ALA A 94 16.33 -9.62 8.61
N LYS A 95 15.96 -8.71 9.53
CA LYS A 95 15.71 -9.02 10.94
C LYS A 95 14.25 -9.38 11.24
N ALA A 96 13.30 -8.72 10.57
CA ALA A 96 11.88 -8.93 10.77
C ALA A 96 11.41 -10.16 9.99
N ASP A 97 11.12 -10.00 8.70
CA ASP A 97 10.50 -11.02 7.86
C ASP A 97 11.26 -11.19 6.52
N PRO A 98 12.42 -11.86 6.50
CA PRO A 98 13.22 -12.02 5.29
C PRO A 98 12.55 -12.83 4.18
N LYS A 99 11.55 -13.65 4.53
CA LYS A 99 10.80 -14.50 3.60
C LYS A 99 9.50 -13.85 3.09
N LEU A 100 9.10 -12.71 3.66
CA LEU A 100 7.92 -12.00 3.20
C LEU A 100 8.21 -11.41 1.82
N GLU A 101 7.31 -11.65 0.88
CA GLU A 101 7.38 -11.09 -0.47
C GLU A 101 7.38 -9.57 -0.44
N LEU A 102 8.19 -8.95 -1.30
CA LEU A 102 8.31 -7.51 -1.37
C LEU A 102 7.21 -7.00 -2.31
N MET A 103 6.06 -6.66 -1.75
CA MET A 103 4.83 -6.27 -2.49
C MET A 103 4.95 -4.89 -3.17
N VAL A 104 5.98 -4.68 -3.99
CA VAL A 104 6.32 -3.38 -4.62
C VAL A 104 5.84 -3.26 -6.06
N ASP A 105 5.39 -4.36 -6.66
CA ASP A 105 4.86 -4.35 -8.03
C ASP A 105 3.47 -3.70 -8.09
N GLY A 106 3.06 -3.22 -9.27
CA GLY A 106 1.75 -2.55 -9.45
C GLY A 106 0.58 -3.46 -9.14
N GLU A 107 0.62 -4.69 -9.67
CA GLU A 107 -0.47 -5.65 -9.54
C GLU A 107 -0.80 -5.96 -8.07
N PRO A 108 -2.10 -6.12 -7.74
CA PRO A 108 -2.50 -6.43 -6.38
C PRO A 108 -1.96 -7.81 -5.98
N PRO A 109 -1.31 -7.93 -4.80
CA PRO A 109 -0.84 -9.22 -4.35
C PRO A 109 -2.00 -10.12 -3.93
N ARG A 110 -1.71 -11.41 -3.79
CA ARG A 110 -2.71 -12.35 -3.29
C ARG A 110 -3.21 -11.93 -1.90
N SER A 111 -4.52 -11.88 -1.75
CA SER A 111 -5.19 -11.61 -0.48
C SER A 111 -4.78 -12.64 0.59
N ILE A 112 -4.52 -12.18 1.82
CA ILE A 112 -4.22 -13.09 2.94
C ILE A 112 -5.45 -13.96 3.29
N TRP A 113 -6.65 -13.48 2.98
CA TRP A 113 -7.90 -14.16 3.29
C TRP A 113 -8.20 -15.34 2.37
N GLU A 114 -7.54 -15.42 1.21
CA GLU A 114 -7.61 -16.61 0.35
C GLU A 114 -6.81 -17.80 0.92
N ARG A 115 -5.98 -17.56 1.95
CA ARG A 115 -5.10 -18.56 2.56
C ARG A 115 -5.63 -19.10 3.90
N LEU A 116 -6.73 -18.53 4.42
CA LEU A 116 -7.35 -18.85 5.71
C LEU A 116 -8.66 -19.60 5.50
#